data_AF-A0A1X1UBV8-F1
#
_entry.id   AF-A0A1X1UBV8-F1
#
_cell.length_a   1.000
_cell.length_b   1.000
_cell.length_c   1.000
_cell.angle_alpha   90.00
_cell.angle_beta   90.00
_cell.angle_gamma   90.00
#
_symmetry.space_group_name_H-M   'P 1'
#
loop_
_entity.id
_entity.type
_entity.pdbx_description
1 polymer ?
#
loop_
_entity_poly.entity_id
_entity_poly.type
_entity_poly.pdbx_seq_one_letter_code
_entity_poly.pdbx_strand_id
1 'polypeptide(L)'
;MLEGPKVVSNSGVNQVMASVHAGECTLHAHTEATVCLSIVGDESAGQCGSGYDPTPAVVYYPYRPGATYIVKGQGCADVLEGSNSPGTPSTVCQSIAPSRVTL
;
A
#
# COMPACT_ATOMS: atom_id res chain seq x y z
N MET A 1 3.64 4.36 -6.30
CA MET A 1 2.81 5.54 -6.00
C MET A 1 1.69 5.18 -5.04
N LEU A 2 1.46 5.99 -4.01
CA LEU A 2 0.34 5.83 -3.07
C LEU A 2 -0.84 6.70 -3.52
N GLU A 3 -2.03 6.11 -3.58
CA GLU A 3 -3.30 6.78 -3.89
C GLU A 3 -4.30 6.68 -2.74
N GLY A 4 -5.14 7.71 -2.61
CA GLY A 4 -6.15 7.81 -1.55
C GLY A 4 -5.61 8.45 -0.26
N PRO A 5 -6.35 8.36 0.86
CA PRO A 5 -7.64 7.68 1.03
C PRO A 5 -8.80 8.40 0.32
N LYS A 6 -9.70 7.64 -0.30
CA LYS A 6 -10.91 8.18 -0.97
C LYS A 6 -12.13 7.31 -0.67
N VAL A 7 -13.31 7.93 -0.60
CA VAL A 7 -14.57 7.18 -0.42
C VAL A 7 -14.97 6.55 -1.74
N VAL A 8 -15.25 5.25 -1.70
CA VAL A 8 -15.81 4.47 -2.80
C VAL A 8 -17.10 3.81 -2.34
N SER A 9 -18.07 3.68 -3.23
CA SER A 9 -19.31 2.94 -2.94
C SER A 9 -19.27 1.61 -3.67
N ASN A 10 -19.36 0.51 -2.92
CA ASN A 10 -19.44 -0.82 -3.49
C ASN A 10 -20.75 -1.46 -3.04
N SER A 11 -21.64 -1.74 -4.00
CA SER A 11 -22.98 -2.32 -3.74
C SER A 11 -23.78 -1.57 -2.66
N GLY A 12 -23.67 -0.23 -2.60
CA GLY A 12 -24.38 0.62 -1.65
C GLY A 12 -23.69 0.80 -0.28
N VAL A 13 -22.55 0.15 -0.04
CA VAL A 13 -21.74 0.34 1.17
C VAL A 13 -20.59 1.30 0.86
N ASN A 14 -20.52 2.41 1.60
CA ASN A 14 -19.41 3.35 1.50
C ASN A 14 -18.19 2.82 2.27
N GLN A 15 -17.06 2.78 1.59
CA GLN A 15 -15.78 2.34 2.14
C GLN A 15 -14.71 3.37 1.78
N VAL A 16 -13.67 3.45 2.60
CA VAL A 16 -12.47 4.21 2.28
C VAL A 16 -11.48 3.26 1.61
N MET A 17 -11.07 3.61 0.40
CA MET A 17 -10.08 2.87 -0.37
C MET A 17 -8.76 3.62 -0.39
N ALA A 18 -7.66 2.89 -0.22
CA ALA A 18 -6.32 3.34 -0.55
C ALA A 18 -5.57 2.26 -1.33
N SER A 19 -4.65 2.66 -2.19
CA SER A 19 -3.84 1.73 -2.95
C SER A 19 -2.39 2.18 -3.09
N VAL A 20 -1.49 1.22 -3.20
CA VAL A 20 -0.09 1.45 -3.56
C VAL A 20 0.22 0.65 -4.80
N HIS A 21 0.72 1.37 -5.81
CA HIS A 21 1.27 0.80 -7.03
C HIS A 21 2.79 0.75 -6.91
N ALA A 22 3.41 -0.37 -7.25
CA ALA A 22 4.83 -0.36 -7.55
C ALA A 22 5.08 0.59 -8.73
N GLY A 23 6.13 1.40 -8.65
CA GLY A 23 6.58 2.16 -9.83
C GLY A 23 7.23 1.22 -10.83
N GLU A 24 7.42 1.66 -12.07
CA GLU A 24 8.19 0.88 -13.04
C GLU A 24 9.62 0.69 -12.52
N CYS A 25 9.94 -0.53 -12.09
CA CYS A 25 11.31 -0.91 -11.76
C CYS A 25 12.04 -1.23 -13.06
N THR A 26 13.14 -0.54 -13.33
CA THR A 26 14.03 -0.83 -14.47
C THR A 26 14.82 -2.14 -14.30
N LEU A 27 14.73 -2.76 -13.13
CA LEU A 27 15.40 -4.01 -12.76
C LEU A 27 14.40 -5.17 -12.83
N HIS A 28 14.88 -6.37 -13.20
CA HIS A 28 14.09 -7.60 -13.12
C HIS A 28 13.95 -8.00 -11.64
N ALA A 29 12.96 -7.42 -10.97
CA ALA A 29 12.73 -7.59 -9.55
C ALA A 29 11.27 -7.96 -9.30
N HIS A 30 11.04 -8.91 -8.40
CA HIS A 30 9.70 -9.13 -7.87
C HIS A 30 9.41 -8.02 -6.87
N THR A 31 8.28 -7.33 -7.03
CA THR A 31 7.89 -6.29 -6.07
C THR A 31 6.66 -6.70 -5.28
N GLU A 32 6.70 -6.39 -4.00
CA GLU A 32 5.62 -6.55 -3.04
C GLU A 32 5.27 -5.17 -2.50
N ALA A 33 3.98 -4.84 -2.46
CA ALA A 33 3.49 -3.62 -1.85
C ALA A 33 2.53 -3.97 -0.72
N THR A 34 2.51 -3.13 0.31
CA THR A 34 1.54 -3.15 1.39
C THR A 34 1.02 -1.74 1.62
N VAL A 35 -0.29 -1.61 1.77
CA VAL A 35 -0.97 -0.36 2.13
C VAL A 35 -1.81 -0.59 3.37
N CYS A 36 -1.74 0.32 4.33
CA CYS A 36 -2.47 0.25 5.59
C CYS A 36 -3.30 1.52 5.80
N LEU A 37 -4.52 1.36 6.29
CA LEU A 37 -5.45 2.42 6.68
C LEU A 37 -5.81 2.30 8.16
N SER A 38 -5.88 3.44 8.84
CA SER A 38 -6.32 3.56 10.23
C SER A 38 -7.02 4.91 10.45
N ILE A 39 -7.72 5.09 11.57
CA ILE A 39 -8.36 6.35 11.94
C ILE A 39 -7.57 6.99 13.09
N VAL A 40 -7.38 8.31 13.06
CA VAL A 40 -6.75 9.06 14.15
C VAL A 40 -7.57 8.88 15.44
N GLY A 41 -6.91 8.42 16.51
CA GLY A 41 -7.55 8.23 17.82
C GLY A 41 -8.40 6.96 17.92
N ASP A 42 -8.44 6.12 16.89
CA ASP A 42 -8.96 4.76 17.00
C ASP A 42 -7.88 3.86 17.61
N GLU A 43 -8.26 3.00 18.56
CA GLU A 43 -7.36 1.99 19.15
C GLU A 43 -7.16 0.79 18.23
N SER A 44 -7.85 0.75 17.08
CA SER A 44 -7.64 -0.22 16.03
C SER A 44 -6.21 -0.13 15.49
N ALA A 45 -5.58 -1.30 15.30
CA ALA A 45 -4.33 -1.43 14.54
C ALA A 45 -4.47 -0.99 13.07
N GLY A 46 -5.69 -0.66 12.63
CA GLY A 46 -6.02 -0.38 11.24
C GLY A 46 -6.29 -1.66 10.46
N GLN A 47 -6.38 -1.52 9.14
CA GLN A 47 -6.45 -2.64 8.21
C GLN A 47 -5.39 -2.44 7.13
N CYS A 48 -4.79 -3.54 6.68
CA CYS A 48 -3.80 -3.52 5.63
C CYS A 48 -4.24 -4.42 4.47
N GLY A 49 -3.77 -4.09 3.27
CA GLY A 49 -3.85 -4.92 2.09
C GLY A 49 -2.46 -5.00 1.46
N SER A 50 -2.10 -6.16 0.94
CA SER A 50 -0.87 -6.38 0.19
C SER A 50 -1.16 -6.74 -1.26
N GLY A 51 -0.17 -6.55 -2.12
CA GLY A 51 -0.22 -6.89 -3.53
C GLY A 51 1.17 -7.18 -4.05
N TYR A 52 1.26 -7.97 -5.11
CA TYR A 52 2.51 -8.32 -5.79
C TYR A 52 2.41 -7.88 -7.24
N ASP A 53 3.53 -7.44 -7.81
CA ASP A 53 3.60 -7.04 -9.23
C ASP A 53 2.90 -8.06 -10.15
N PRO A 54 2.08 -7.61 -11.12
CA PRO A 54 1.72 -6.22 -11.46
C PRO A 54 0.49 -5.68 -10.70
N THR A 55 0.01 -6.44 -9.70
CA THR A 55 -1.22 -6.11 -8.97
C THR A 55 -0.93 -5.08 -7.87
N PRO A 56 -1.66 -3.96 -7.82
CA PRO A 56 -1.49 -3.00 -6.74
C PRO A 56 -1.93 -3.58 -5.39
N ALA A 57 -1.29 -3.12 -4.33
CA ALA A 57 -1.80 -3.33 -2.98
C ALA A 57 -3.02 -2.42 -2.78
N VAL A 58 -4.15 -2.98 -2.37
CA VAL A 58 -5.39 -2.22 -2.14
C VAL A 58 -5.96 -2.59 -0.79
N VAL A 59 -6.46 -1.61 -0.05
CA VAL A 59 -7.16 -1.81 1.22
C VAL A 59 -8.49 -1.05 1.21
N TYR A 60 -9.51 -1.69 1.77
CA TYR A 60 -10.84 -1.12 2.00
C TYR A 60 -11.13 -1.04 3.49
N TYR A 61 -11.44 0.13 4.00
CA TYR A 61 -11.75 0.35 5.41
C TYR A 61 -13.18 0.91 5.57
N PRO A 62 -13.92 0.60 6.65
CA PRO A 62 -15.24 1.17 6.88
C PRO A 62 -15.25 2.70 6.85
N TYR A 63 -16.16 3.31 6.08
CA TYR A 63 -16.31 4.77 6.05
C TYR A 63 -17.11 5.27 7.27
N ARG A 64 -16.43 6.04 8.10
CA ARG A 64 -16.95 6.90 9.16
C ARG A 64 -16.86 8.38 8.71
N PRO A 65 -17.98 9.07 8.52
CA PRO A 65 -18.00 10.48 8.16
C PRO A 65 -17.32 11.38 9.20
N GLY A 66 -16.51 12.33 8.74
CA GLY A 66 -15.80 13.30 9.59
C GLY A 66 -14.57 12.72 10.29
N ALA A 67 -14.20 11.46 10.02
CA ALA A 67 -13.03 10.83 10.61
C ALA A 67 -11.76 11.19 9.83
N THR A 68 -10.64 11.36 10.53
CA THR A 68 -9.33 11.52 9.89
C THR A 68 -8.68 10.17 9.68
N TYR A 69 -8.51 9.78 8.42
CA TYR A 69 -7.84 8.55 8.02
C TYR A 69 -6.35 8.78 7.86
N ILE A 70 -5.55 7.84 8.37
CA ILE A 70 -4.12 7.76 8.18
C ILE A 70 -3.86 6.61 7.21
N VAL A 71 -3.25 6.91 6.08
CA VAL A 71 -2.77 5.91 5.13
C VAL A 71 -1.26 5.80 5.21
N LYS A 72 -0.74 4.57 5.17
CA LYS A 72 0.69 4.26 5.08
C LYS A 72 0.91 3.27 3.96
N GLY A 73 2.03 3.37 3.27
CA GLY A 73 2.42 2.42 2.25
C GLY A 73 3.83 1.91 2.49
N GLN A 74 4.13 0.72 2.00
CA GLN A 74 5.46 0.15 1.93
C GLN A 74 5.58 -0.64 0.63
N GLY A 75 6.67 -0.44 -0.10
CA GLY A 75 7.02 -1.26 -1.26
C GLY A 75 8.36 -1.94 -1.00
N CYS A 76 8.46 -3.22 -1.28
CA CYS A 76 9.68 -4.01 -1.25
C CYS A 76 9.95 -4.57 -2.64
N ALA A 77 11.22 -4.65 -3.01
CA ALA A 77 11.67 -5.24 -4.26
C ALA A 77 12.77 -6.27 -3.98
N ASP A 78 12.56 -7.49 -4.45
CA ASP A 78 13.57 -8.54 -4.43
C ASP A 78 14.42 -8.43 -5.69
N VAL A 79 15.64 -7.90 -5.52
CA VAL A 79 16.59 -7.79 -6.62
C VAL A 79 17.21 -9.17 -6.84
N LEU A 80 16.74 -9.86 -7.88
CA LEU A 80 17.37 -11.06 -8.40
C LEU A 80 18.52 -10.61 -9.29
N GLU A 81 19.75 -10.56 -8.74
CA GLU A 81 20.95 -10.36 -9.54
C GLU A 81 20.99 -11.40 -10.68
N GLY A 82 21.18 -10.95 -11.92
CA GLY A 82 21.00 -11.77 -13.11
C GLY A 82 21.86 -13.03 -13.13
N SER A 83 21.51 -13.96 -14.04
CA SER A 83 22.00 -15.33 -14.21
C SER A 83 23.52 -15.55 -14.30
N ASN A 84 24.35 -14.51 -14.16
CA ASN A 84 25.81 -14.53 -14.29
C ASN A 84 26.57 -13.89 -13.10
N SER A 85 25.93 -13.63 -11.95
CA SER A 85 26.63 -13.11 -10.76
C SER A 85 26.16 -13.82 -9.48
N PRO A 86 27.06 -14.32 -8.60
CA PRO A 86 26.70 -14.95 -7.33
C PRO A 86 26.34 -13.88 -6.27
N GLY A 87 25.44 -12.97 -6.60
CA GLY A 87 24.93 -11.95 -5.68
C GLY A 87 23.88 -12.57 -4.75
N THR A 88 24.00 -12.37 -3.44
CA THR A 88 22.96 -12.76 -2.48
C THR A 88 21.67 -12.00 -2.81
N PRO A 89 20.50 -12.68 -2.92
CA PRO A 89 19.24 -11.99 -3.15
C PRO A 89 19.05 -10.92 -2.07
N SER A 90 18.85 -9.68 -2.52
CA SER A 90 18.75 -8.53 -1.63
C SER A 90 17.36 -7.92 -1.76
N THR A 91 16.61 -7.91 -0.66
CA THR A 91 15.30 -7.27 -0.58
C THR A 91 15.49 -5.80 -0.19
N VAL A 92 15.07 -4.89 -1.07
CA VAL A 92 15.09 -3.45 -0.81
C VAL A 92 13.68 -2.99 -0.50
N CYS A 93 13.44 -2.55 0.74
CA CYS A 93 12.15 -1.99 1.16
C CYS A 93 12.20 -0.47 1.29
N GLN A 94 11.18 0.19 0.76
CA GLN A 94 10.94 1.61 0.89
C GLN A 94 9.57 1.86 1.52
N SER A 95 9.56 2.59 2.63
CA SER A 95 8.33 3.08 3.24
C SER A 95 7.86 4.35 2.54
N ILE A 96 6.57 4.44 2.27
CA ILE A 96 5.90 5.63 1.75
C ILE A 96 5.40 6.45 2.94
N ALA A 97 5.70 7.75 2.93
CA ALA A 97 5.33 8.65 4.02
C ALA A 97 3.81 8.59 4.31
N PRO A 98 3.41 8.57 5.59
CA PRO A 98 2.00 8.55 5.95
C PRO A 98 1.29 9.81 5.43
N SER A 99 0.09 9.62 4.89
CA SER A 99 -0.83 10.68 4.51
C SER A 99 -2.01 10.71 5.47
N ARG A 100 -2.56 11.91 5.72
CA ARG A 100 -3.72 12.12 6.60
C ARG A 100 -4.78 12.91 5.85
N VAL A 101 -6.00 12.40 5.81
CA VAL A 101 -7.12 13.06 5.15
C VAL A 101 -8.39 12.86 5.96
N THR A 102 -9.16 13.92 6.14
CA THR A 102 -10.49 13.85 6.74
C THR A 102 -11.52 13.64 5.63
N LEU A 103 -12.32 12.58 5.75
CA LEU A 103 -13.36 12.20 4.81
C LEU A 103 -14.73 12.27 5.46
#